data_AF-A0A395R723-F1
#
_entry.id   AF-A0A395R723-F1
#
_cell.length_a   1.000
_cell.length_b   1.000
_cell.length_c   1.000
_cell.angle_alpha   90.00
_cell.angle_beta   90.00
_cell.angle_gamma   90.00
#
_symmetry.space_group_name_H-M   'P 1'
#
loop_
_entity.id
_entity.type
_entity.pdbx_description
1 polymer ?
#
loop_
_entity_poly.entity_id
_entity_poly.type
_entity_poly.pdbx_seq_one_letter_code
_entity_poly.pdbx_strand_id
1 'polypeptide(L)'
;MFPLFKQQHIRVATWALIPLALSGCLSGSGSSGSDQEVGRFIDGPVSGLEYRSASGNGKTNSDGEFRYKPGERVYFSLAGMPLGSAPGQALIGPQDIIDAAEDSSHPAVINVARLLQTLDADENLNNGIELSPAVSDALSDFQQQNPSFELALDDDAAFQAAMQALLDYLNAAETFGATPRQPRPRLAAWLHLRDYMEQSQGSDIDFSLRPVIFVHGGAGSASQFESQAQRFIANGYPRSHLATYEYDTNPPDFTRTTQELDAAIDSLRASTGFDQVNLMGHSMGTEVSRIYLADPARAAKIAAYVNFDGRGGDEPPGGVPNLVMWGQYVTQEVTGATNVYPDPEDPIGHIEVATAASSFARVYAFFNGQAPATTSISEAAGEDVWIAGRANLFPANSGAVGTILEITEVDPSSGRELSSQPRYSQAIDSDGQWGPVRLSKGASYSFLLHRPGTPNADHYFYREPYDQDSFQVRLNTSEPGKGVGALLSRSPRHSNLSISRDMELWGDQGDRNDQLTVNGTLVVTAQTAPLLNRLSNIFLHDRNADGISKLDTPDPVLHAIPFMSGLDLYLPAASEPNGVISISLNSRRGDGTVRTINVPNWPSDQIRSISVHFRDHSD
;
A
#
# COMPACT_ATOMS: atom_id res chain seq x y z
N MET A 1 63.07 -6.07 -3.00
CA MET A 1 62.59 -7.43 -2.74
C MET A 1 61.06 -7.36 -2.81
N PHE A 2 60.49 -7.73 -3.95
CA PHE A 2 59.04 -7.69 -4.24
C PHE A 2 58.33 -8.91 -3.62
N PRO A 3 57.02 -8.78 -3.37
CA PRO A 3 56.07 -9.69 -4.02
C PRO A 3 54.89 -8.91 -4.64
N LEU A 4 54.72 -8.94 -5.96
CA LEU A 4 53.88 -9.86 -6.75
C LEU A 4 52.36 -9.64 -6.57
N PHE A 5 51.86 -8.66 -7.32
CA PHE A 5 50.45 -8.52 -7.71
C PHE A 5 50.06 -9.61 -8.73
N LYS A 6 48.94 -10.30 -8.50
CA LYS A 6 48.24 -11.09 -9.53
C LYS A 6 47.24 -10.17 -10.25
N GLN A 7 47.47 -9.92 -11.53
CA GLN A 7 46.49 -9.31 -12.44
C GLN A 7 45.41 -10.34 -12.79
N GLN A 8 44.13 -9.97 -12.59
CA GLN A 8 43.00 -10.64 -13.23
C GLN A 8 42.73 -9.98 -14.59
N HIS A 9 42.64 -10.81 -15.63
CA HIS A 9 42.37 -10.38 -17.00
C HIS A 9 40.88 -10.00 -17.16
N ILE A 10 40.63 -8.74 -17.51
CA ILE A 10 39.35 -8.27 -18.05
C ILE A 10 39.25 -8.72 -19.51
N ARG A 11 38.26 -9.54 -19.84
CA ARG A 11 37.90 -9.86 -21.24
C ARG A 11 36.98 -8.77 -21.77
N VAL A 12 37.54 -7.87 -22.58
CA VAL A 12 36.77 -6.91 -23.40
C VAL A 12 36.28 -7.66 -24.64
N ALA A 13 34.96 -7.84 -24.78
CA ALA A 13 34.35 -8.37 -25.98
C ALA A 13 34.16 -7.23 -27.00
N THR A 14 35.04 -7.19 -28.00
CA THR A 14 34.94 -6.28 -29.15
C THR A 14 33.99 -6.88 -30.17
N TRP A 15 32.80 -6.31 -30.36
CA TRP A 15 31.91 -6.68 -31.46
C TRP A 15 32.30 -5.93 -32.72
N ALA A 16 32.80 -6.67 -33.72
CA ALA A 16 33.17 -6.17 -35.03
C ALA A 16 31.92 -5.98 -35.91
N LEU A 17 31.76 -4.78 -36.46
CA LEU A 17 30.82 -4.46 -37.53
C LEU A 17 31.25 -5.14 -38.84
N ILE A 18 30.38 -5.99 -39.39
CA ILE A 18 30.51 -6.55 -40.74
C ILE A 18 29.52 -5.82 -41.66
N PRO A 19 29.97 -5.11 -42.72
CA PRO A 19 29.08 -4.56 -43.72
C PRO A 19 28.84 -5.61 -44.82
N LEU A 20 27.61 -6.10 -44.95
CA LEU A 20 27.18 -6.91 -46.08
C LEU A 20 26.56 -6.00 -47.13
N ALA A 21 27.33 -5.75 -48.20
CA ALA A 21 26.83 -5.16 -49.43
C ALA A 21 26.19 -6.26 -50.31
N LEU A 22 24.92 -6.07 -50.67
CA LEU A 22 24.26 -6.81 -51.74
C LEU A 22 23.54 -5.81 -52.65
N SER A 23 24.03 -5.68 -53.88
CA SER A 23 23.32 -4.99 -54.97
C SER A 23 22.39 -5.97 -55.69
N GLY A 24 21.17 -5.48 -55.96
CA GLY A 24 20.55 -5.60 -57.28
C GLY A 24 19.56 -6.76 -57.49
N CYS A 25 18.27 -6.43 -57.45
CA CYS A 25 17.34 -6.75 -58.54
C CYS A 25 16.13 -5.80 -58.49
N LEU A 26 16.00 -4.95 -59.52
CA LEU A 26 14.78 -4.22 -59.83
C LEU A 26 13.73 -5.19 -60.38
N SER A 27 12.58 -5.28 -59.72
CA SER A 27 11.30 -5.53 -60.39
C SER A 27 10.20 -4.78 -59.66
N GLY A 28 9.67 -3.75 -60.31
CA GLY A 28 8.55 -2.97 -59.80
C GLY A 28 7.26 -3.79 -59.78
N SER A 29 6.60 -3.80 -58.63
CA SER A 29 5.16 -3.92 -58.52
C SER A 29 4.73 -2.93 -57.44
N GLY A 30 3.96 -1.92 -57.83
CA GLY A 30 3.47 -0.90 -56.93
C GLY A 30 2.51 -1.52 -55.91
N SER A 31 2.90 -1.47 -54.64
CA SER A 31 1.97 -1.48 -53.52
C SER A 31 2.23 -0.18 -52.77
N SER A 32 1.22 0.67 -52.70
CA SER A 32 1.20 1.87 -51.86
C SER A 32 1.36 1.44 -50.41
N GLY A 33 2.60 1.36 -49.93
CA GLY A 33 2.91 1.13 -48.53
C GLY A 33 2.28 2.24 -47.71
N SER A 34 1.38 1.88 -46.79
CA SER A 34 0.79 2.82 -45.87
C SER A 34 1.88 3.41 -44.98
N ASP A 35 2.07 4.73 -44.99
CA ASP A 35 2.87 5.50 -44.02
C ASP A 35 2.30 5.42 -42.58
N GLN A 36 1.64 4.32 -42.23
CA GLN A 36 0.98 4.11 -40.94
C GLN A 36 1.89 3.29 -40.02
N GLU A 37 2.10 3.83 -38.82
CA GLU A 37 2.68 3.14 -37.68
C GLU A 37 1.60 2.42 -36.86
N VAL A 38 2.04 1.51 -36.00
CA VAL A 38 1.19 0.78 -35.06
C VAL A 38 1.60 1.19 -33.65
N GLY A 39 0.64 1.69 -32.88
CA GLY A 39 0.80 1.96 -31.45
C GLY A 39 -0.06 1.01 -30.63
N ARG A 40 0.19 0.90 -29.33
CA ARG A 40 -0.59 0.08 -28.39
C ARG A 40 -1.13 0.92 -27.26
N PHE A 41 -2.41 0.74 -26.92
CA PHE A 41 -3.01 1.32 -25.73
C PHE A 41 -2.83 0.38 -24.53
N ILE A 42 -2.20 0.85 -23.43
CA ILE A 42 -1.80 0.03 -22.29
C ILE A 42 -2.41 0.51 -20.96
N ASP A 43 -3.24 -0.36 -20.40
CA ASP A 43 -3.62 -0.54 -18.99
C ASP A 43 -3.76 -2.06 -18.77
N GLY A 44 -2.75 -2.80 -19.27
CA GLY A 44 -2.95 -4.08 -19.96
C GLY A 44 -3.34 -3.86 -21.44
N PRO A 45 -3.14 -4.82 -22.37
CA PRO A 45 -3.65 -4.67 -23.73
C PRO A 45 -5.16 -4.39 -23.73
N VAL A 46 -5.57 -3.17 -24.14
CA VAL A 46 -7.00 -2.79 -24.14
C VAL A 46 -7.60 -2.99 -25.52
N SER A 47 -8.51 -3.93 -25.65
CA SER A 47 -9.21 -4.24 -26.90
C SER A 47 -10.62 -3.63 -26.94
N GLY A 48 -11.09 -3.28 -28.14
CA GLY A 48 -12.42 -2.72 -28.34
C GLY A 48 -12.55 -1.21 -28.12
N LEU A 49 -11.46 -0.52 -27.72
CA LEU A 49 -11.43 0.92 -27.54
C LEU A 49 -11.45 1.63 -28.89
N GLU A 50 -12.35 2.60 -29.07
CA GLU A 50 -12.46 3.34 -30.33
C GLU A 50 -11.33 4.36 -30.44
N TYR A 51 -10.73 4.47 -31.63
CA TYR A 51 -9.74 5.49 -31.93
C TYR A 51 -10.03 6.20 -33.25
N ARG A 52 -9.62 7.47 -33.33
CA ARG A 52 -9.69 8.30 -34.53
C ARG A 52 -8.45 9.18 -34.66
N SER A 53 -7.91 9.29 -35.87
CA SER A 53 -6.86 10.22 -36.27
C SER A 53 -7.25 10.94 -37.56
N ALA A 54 -6.37 11.79 -38.08
CA ALA A 54 -6.59 12.41 -39.40
C ALA A 54 -6.52 11.39 -40.55
N SER A 55 -5.76 10.30 -40.37
CA SER A 55 -5.55 9.25 -41.38
C SER A 55 -6.50 8.06 -41.28
N GLY A 56 -7.27 7.90 -40.21
CA GLY A 56 -8.17 6.76 -40.06
C GLY A 56 -8.96 6.73 -38.75
N ASN A 57 -9.78 5.70 -38.60
CA ASN A 57 -10.48 5.36 -37.36
C ASN A 57 -10.65 3.84 -37.27
N GLY A 58 -10.91 3.33 -36.07
CA GLY A 58 -11.14 1.92 -35.83
C GLY A 58 -11.34 1.61 -34.35
N LYS A 59 -11.21 0.34 -34.00
CA LYS A 59 -11.12 -0.13 -32.61
C LYS A 59 -9.77 -0.80 -32.39
N THR A 60 -9.23 -0.71 -31.17
CA THR A 60 -8.03 -1.46 -30.78
C THR A 60 -8.29 -2.97 -30.87
N ASN A 61 -7.28 -3.73 -31.31
CA ASN A 61 -7.38 -5.20 -31.38
C ASN A 61 -7.06 -5.84 -30.00
N SER A 62 -7.01 -7.18 -29.94
CA SER A 62 -6.68 -7.95 -28.74
C SER A 62 -5.32 -7.61 -28.13
N ASP A 63 -4.38 -7.13 -28.93
CA ASP A 63 -3.04 -6.71 -28.48
C ASP A 63 -3.00 -5.24 -28.06
N GLY A 64 -4.14 -4.54 -28.08
CA GLY A 64 -4.28 -3.12 -27.81
C GLY A 64 -3.86 -2.22 -28.97
N GLU A 65 -3.65 -2.79 -30.17
CA GLU A 65 -3.03 -2.06 -31.28
C GLU A 65 -4.01 -1.12 -32.01
N PHE A 66 -3.53 0.08 -32.33
CA PHE A 66 -4.19 1.06 -33.20
C PHE A 66 -3.22 1.57 -34.27
N ARG A 67 -3.75 2.12 -35.38
CA ARG A 67 -2.95 2.64 -36.50
C ARG A 67 -2.98 4.16 -36.55
N TYR A 68 -1.83 4.78 -36.78
CA TYR A 68 -1.70 6.24 -36.91
C TYR A 68 -0.60 6.61 -37.90
N LYS A 69 -0.54 7.85 -38.38
CA LYS A 69 0.63 8.37 -39.10
C LYS A 69 1.50 9.23 -38.18
N PRO A 70 2.83 9.24 -38.37
CA PRO A 70 3.73 10.09 -37.59
C PRO A 70 3.28 11.55 -37.57
N GLY A 71 3.24 12.15 -36.37
CA GLY A 71 2.85 13.55 -36.17
C GLY A 71 1.34 13.82 -36.10
N GLU A 72 0.49 12.81 -36.28
CA GLU A 72 -0.95 12.96 -36.04
C GLU A 72 -1.30 12.80 -34.56
N ARG A 73 -2.41 13.41 -34.14
CA ARG A 73 -3.01 13.19 -32.83
C ARG A 73 -4.07 12.09 -32.94
N VAL A 74 -4.12 11.21 -31.95
CA VAL A 74 -5.05 10.08 -31.86
C VAL A 74 -6.03 10.36 -30.71
N TYR A 75 -7.32 10.26 -31.00
CA TYR A 75 -8.41 10.46 -30.06
C TYR A 75 -9.00 9.12 -29.67
N PHE A 76 -9.20 8.89 -28.37
CA PHE A 76 -9.76 7.65 -27.83
C PHE A 76 -11.14 7.88 -27.23
N SER A 77 -12.05 6.96 -27.50
CA SER A 77 -13.42 6.97 -26.97
C SER A 77 -13.91 5.55 -26.66
N LEU A 78 -14.96 5.47 -25.84
CA LEU A 78 -15.68 4.24 -25.56
C LEU A 78 -17.18 4.48 -25.79
N ALA A 79 -17.76 3.78 -26.77
CA ALA A 79 -19.14 4.00 -27.20
C ALA A 79 -19.44 5.49 -27.50
N GLY A 80 -18.52 6.18 -28.18
CA GLY A 80 -18.63 7.62 -28.43
C GLY A 80 -18.38 8.54 -27.23
N MET A 81 -18.20 8.02 -26.00
CA MET A 81 -17.78 8.81 -24.84
C MET A 81 -16.29 9.16 -24.97
N PRO A 82 -15.90 10.44 -25.03
CA PRO A 82 -14.50 10.82 -25.15
C PRO A 82 -13.73 10.51 -23.86
N LEU A 83 -12.60 9.81 -23.98
CA LEU A 83 -11.70 9.56 -22.84
C LEU A 83 -10.50 10.50 -22.84
N GLY A 84 -10.04 10.89 -24.03
CA GLY A 84 -8.86 11.74 -24.16
C GLY A 84 -8.21 11.64 -25.54
N SER A 85 -7.03 12.24 -25.67
CA SER A 85 -6.25 12.15 -26.90
C SER A 85 -4.78 12.46 -26.65
N ALA A 86 -3.90 11.89 -27.47
CA ALA A 86 -2.45 12.05 -27.36
C ALA A 86 -1.80 12.13 -28.75
N PRO A 87 -0.58 12.69 -28.88
CA PRO A 87 0.24 12.50 -30.07
C PRO A 87 0.42 11.00 -30.35
N GLY A 88 0.35 10.60 -31.62
CA GLY A 88 0.55 9.21 -32.02
C GLY A 88 1.97 8.75 -31.68
N GLN A 89 2.07 7.67 -30.92
CA GLN A 89 3.33 7.06 -30.47
C GLN A 89 3.15 5.56 -30.24
N ALA A 90 4.25 4.83 -30.07
CA ALA A 90 4.27 3.37 -29.98
C ALA A 90 3.50 2.81 -28.76
N LEU A 91 3.51 3.52 -27.63
CA LEU A 91 2.81 3.16 -26.41
C LEU A 91 2.03 4.37 -25.89
N ILE A 92 0.73 4.21 -25.70
CA ILE A 92 -0.16 5.22 -25.12
C ILE A 92 -0.87 4.57 -23.94
N GLY A 93 -0.88 5.19 -22.77
CA GLY A 93 -1.71 4.78 -21.64
C GLY A 93 -2.72 5.85 -21.24
N PRO A 94 -3.55 5.58 -20.22
CA PRO A 94 -4.44 6.55 -19.60
C PRO A 94 -3.75 7.89 -19.24
N GLN A 95 -2.49 7.88 -18.81
CA GLN A 95 -1.75 9.10 -18.51
C GLN A 95 -1.54 9.98 -19.75
N ASP A 96 -1.19 9.39 -20.89
CA ASP A 96 -0.81 10.14 -22.10
C ASP A 96 -1.99 10.87 -22.75
N ILE A 97 -3.22 10.36 -22.55
CA ILE A 97 -4.42 10.90 -23.20
C ILE A 97 -5.08 12.04 -22.42
N ILE A 98 -4.60 12.34 -21.21
CA ILE A 98 -5.09 13.42 -20.36
C ILE A 98 -4.09 14.57 -20.41
N ASP A 99 -4.33 15.58 -21.24
CA ASP A 99 -3.39 16.70 -21.44
C ASP A 99 -3.03 17.45 -20.14
N ALA A 100 -3.94 17.45 -19.14
CA ALA A 100 -3.74 18.10 -17.85
C ALA A 100 -2.95 17.26 -16.83
N ALA A 101 -2.70 15.98 -17.11
CA ALA A 101 -2.05 15.08 -16.17
C ALA A 101 -0.53 15.26 -16.19
N GLU A 102 0.04 15.71 -15.07
CA GLU A 102 1.50 15.75 -14.88
C GLU A 102 2.09 14.36 -14.66
N ASP A 103 1.31 13.47 -14.04
CA ASP A 103 1.66 12.09 -13.77
C ASP A 103 0.41 11.19 -13.63
N SER A 104 0.64 9.90 -13.42
CA SER A 104 -0.42 8.88 -13.31
C SER A 104 -1.35 9.02 -12.09
N SER A 105 -1.07 9.91 -11.13
CA SER A 105 -1.94 10.13 -9.96
C SER A 105 -3.08 11.11 -10.20
N HIS A 106 -3.09 11.77 -11.36
CA HIS A 106 -4.16 12.70 -11.72
C HIS A 106 -5.53 11.99 -11.69
N PRO A 107 -6.59 12.57 -11.07
CA PRO A 107 -7.90 11.93 -10.94
C PRO A 107 -8.46 11.35 -12.23
N ALA A 108 -8.41 12.12 -13.34
CA ALA A 108 -8.84 11.65 -14.66
C ALA A 108 -8.08 10.43 -15.18
N VAL A 109 -6.78 10.31 -14.91
CA VAL A 109 -5.99 9.14 -15.34
C VAL A 109 -6.46 7.90 -14.60
N ILE A 110 -6.62 8.00 -13.29
CA ILE A 110 -7.09 6.90 -12.46
C ILE A 110 -8.52 6.53 -12.82
N ASN A 111 -9.40 7.51 -13.04
CA ASN A 111 -10.80 7.25 -13.38
C ASN A 111 -10.98 6.64 -14.78
N VAL A 112 -10.10 6.96 -15.75
CA VAL A 112 -10.03 6.20 -17.00
C VAL A 112 -9.63 4.75 -16.74
N ALA A 113 -8.56 4.49 -15.98
CA ALA A 113 -8.14 3.14 -15.66
C ALA A 113 -9.24 2.34 -14.94
N ARG A 114 -9.90 2.95 -13.95
CA ARG A 114 -11.04 2.37 -13.24
C ARG A 114 -12.19 2.03 -14.18
N LEU A 115 -12.54 2.92 -15.11
CA LEU A 115 -13.58 2.67 -16.09
C LEU A 115 -13.24 1.44 -16.95
N LEU A 116 -12.05 1.43 -17.55
CA LEU A 116 -11.61 0.37 -18.46
C LEU A 116 -11.56 -0.98 -17.76
N GLN A 117 -10.89 -1.06 -16.61
CA GLN A 117 -10.75 -2.29 -15.85
C GLN A 117 -12.08 -2.81 -15.27
N THR A 118 -13.00 -1.91 -14.89
CA THR A 118 -14.31 -2.35 -14.38
C THR A 118 -15.17 -2.94 -15.49
N LEU A 119 -15.06 -2.41 -16.71
CA LEU A 119 -15.85 -2.80 -17.88
C LEU A 119 -15.24 -3.97 -18.67
N ASP A 120 -14.11 -4.50 -18.20
CA ASP A 120 -13.51 -5.70 -18.76
C ASP A 120 -14.50 -6.88 -18.78
N ALA A 121 -14.52 -7.65 -19.86
CA ALA A 121 -15.56 -8.64 -20.09
C ALA A 121 -15.55 -9.77 -19.04
N ASP A 122 -14.37 -10.22 -18.59
CA ASP A 122 -14.21 -11.38 -17.71
C ASP A 122 -13.61 -11.06 -16.32
N GLU A 123 -13.30 -9.79 -16.04
CA GLU A 123 -12.56 -9.26 -14.88
C GLU A 123 -11.09 -9.67 -14.83
N ASN A 124 -10.60 -10.51 -15.73
CA ASN A 124 -9.24 -11.04 -15.64
C ASN A 124 -8.21 -10.07 -16.24
N LEU A 125 -7.83 -9.07 -15.47
CA LEU A 125 -6.90 -8.04 -15.94
C LEU A 125 -5.49 -8.57 -16.27
N ASN A 126 -5.13 -9.80 -15.86
CA ASN A 126 -3.87 -10.44 -16.25
C ASN A 126 -3.87 -10.94 -17.71
N ASN A 127 -5.04 -11.04 -18.37
CA ASN A 127 -5.16 -11.48 -19.77
C ASN A 127 -5.42 -10.34 -20.77
N GLY A 128 -5.49 -9.10 -20.29
CA GLY A 128 -5.86 -7.92 -21.07
C GLY A 128 -7.14 -7.29 -20.55
N ILE A 129 -7.63 -6.26 -21.24
CA ILE A 129 -8.94 -5.66 -20.99
C ILE A 129 -9.76 -5.78 -22.28
N GLU A 130 -10.87 -6.53 -22.23
CA GLU A 130 -11.79 -6.69 -23.34
C GLU A 130 -13.05 -5.84 -23.16
N LEU A 131 -13.13 -4.74 -23.92
CA LEU A 131 -14.35 -3.94 -24.06
C LEU A 131 -15.24 -4.58 -25.12
N SER A 132 -15.97 -5.62 -24.74
CA SER A 132 -16.74 -6.45 -25.67
C SER A 132 -17.81 -5.64 -26.44
N PRO A 133 -18.29 -6.13 -27.60
CA PRO A 133 -19.41 -5.52 -28.30
C PRO A 133 -20.66 -5.38 -27.43
N ALA A 134 -20.95 -6.38 -26.58
CA ALA A 134 -22.10 -6.32 -25.66
C ALA A 134 -21.98 -5.17 -24.66
N VAL A 135 -20.77 -4.92 -24.13
CA VAL A 135 -20.49 -3.75 -23.28
C VAL A 135 -20.71 -2.46 -24.08
N SER A 136 -20.10 -2.35 -25.26
CA SER A 136 -20.23 -1.15 -26.12
C SER A 136 -21.69 -0.82 -26.48
N ASP A 137 -22.49 -1.84 -26.80
CA ASP A 137 -23.90 -1.70 -27.15
C ASP A 137 -24.72 -1.27 -25.93
N ALA A 138 -24.51 -1.89 -24.77
CA ALA A 138 -25.19 -1.53 -23.53
C ALA A 138 -24.85 -0.10 -23.06
N LEU A 139 -23.60 0.34 -23.23
CA LEU A 139 -23.20 1.72 -22.97
C LEU A 139 -23.93 2.70 -23.90
N SER A 140 -24.02 2.36 -25.19
CA SER A 140 -24.71 3.18 -26.19
C SER A 140 -26.21 3.31 -25.88
N ASP A 141 -26.85 2.21 -25.46
CA ASP A 141 -28.25 2.19 -25.05
C ASP A 141 -28.48 3.01 -23.77
N PHE A 142 -27.59 2.89 -22.79
CA PHE A 142 -27.63 3.70 -21.58
C PHE A 142 -27.55 5.20 -21.89
N GLN A 143 -26.62 5.61 -22.76
CA GLN A 143 -26.48 7.02 -23.16
C GLN A 143 -27.70 7.54 -23.93
N GLN A 144 -28.34 6.72 -24.77
CA GLN A 144 -29.58 7.10 -25.45
C GLN A 144 -30.73 7.32 -24.46
N GLN A 145 -30.81 6.52 -23.41
CA GLN A 145 -31.82 6.65 -22.35
C GLN A 145 -31.50 7.80 -21.38
N ASN A 146 -30.23 8.17 -21.27
CA ASN A 146 -29.72 9.20 -20.36
C ASN A 146 -28.88 10.24 -21.13
N PRO A 147 -29.48 11.06 -22.00
CA PRO A 147 -28.75 11.98 -22.87
C PRO A 147 -27.99 13.09 -22.12
N SER A 148 -28.28 13.29 -20.83
CA SER A 148 -27.57 14.20 -19.94
C SER A 148 -26.52 13.52 -19.07
N PHE A 149 -26.27 12.22 -19.28
CA PHE A 149 -25.24 11.50 -18.55
C PHE A 149 -23.85 11.97 -18.99
N GLU A 150 -23.03 12.33 -18.01
CA GLU A 150 -21.64 12.71 -18.22
C GLU A 150 -20.78 11.98 -17.21
N LEU A 151 -19.62 11.50 -17.67
CA LEU A 151 -18.62 10.88 -16.81
C LEU A 151 -17.58 11.94 -16.45
N ALA A 152 -17.68 12.48 -15.24
CA ALA A 152 -16.75 13.49 -14.74
C ALA A 152 -15.41 12.83 -14.35
N LEU A 153 -14.51 12.65 -15.32
CA LEU A 153 -13.24 11.95 -15.08
C LEU A 153 -12.35 12.67 -14.06
N ASP A 154 -12.41 13.99 -13.95
CA ASP A 154 -11.58 14.83 -13.08
C ASP A 154 -12.12 15.03 -11.65
N ASP A 155 -13.35 14.59 -11.36
CA ASP A 155 -13.97 14.65 -10.03
C ASP A 155 -14.29 13.24 -9.54
N ASP A 156 -13.53 12.76 -8.55
CA ASP A 156 -13.65 11.39 -8.05
C ASP A 156 -15.04 11.06 -7.45
N ALA A 157 -15.68 12.03 -6.79
CA ALA A 157 -16.97 11.81 -6.17
C ALA A 157 -18.09 11.77 -7.22
N ALA A 158 -18.04 12.69 -8.19
CA ALA A 158 -18.97 12.70 -9.31
C ALA A 158 -18.77 11.48 -10.22
N PHE A 159 -17.52 11.09 -10.49
CA PHE A 159 -17.19 9.85 -11.20
C PHE A 159 -17.76 8.63 -10.50
N GLN A 160 -17.56 8.50 -9.18
CA GLN A 160 -18.07 7.36 -8.41
C GLN A 160 -19.59 7.24 -8.52
N ALA A 161 -20.32 8.36 -8.40
CA ALA A 161 -21.77 8.38 -8.52
C ALA A 161 -22.24 8.01 -9.95
N ALA A 162 -21.59 8.55 -10.97
CA ALA A 162 -21.88 8.25 -12.37
C ALA A 162 -21.57 6.78 -12.72
N MET A 163 -20.44 6.27 -12.25
CA MET A 163 -20.02 4.88 -12.45
C MET A 163 -20.98 3.91 -11.77
N GLN A 164 -21.46 4.22 -10.56
CA GLN A 164 -22.46 3.39 -9.89
C GLN A 164 -23.77 3.35 -10.67
N ALA A 165 -24.28 4.50 -11.13
CA ALA A 165 -25.51 4.56 -11.93
C ALA A 165 -25.38 3.76 -13.25
N LEU A 166 -24.20 3.82 -13.87
CA LEU A 166 -23.88 3.04 -15.06
C LEU A 166 -23.89 1.53 -14.76
N LEU A 167 -23.20 1.10 -13.71
CA LEU A 167 -23.14 -0.31 -13.34
C LEU A 167 -24.49 -0.87 -12.90
N ASP A 168 -25.31 -0.08 -12.21
CA ASP A 168 -26.67 -0.50 -11.86
C ASP A 168 -27.47 -0.87 -13.11
N TYR A 169 -27.33 -0.09 -14.20
CA TYR A 169 -27.94 -0.41 -15.50
C TYR A 169 -27.32 -1.66 -16.13
N LEU A 170 -25.98 -1.73 -16.22
CA LEU A 170 -25.28 -2.85 -16.86
C LEU A 170 -25.51 -4.19 -16.15
N ASN A 171 -25.57 -4.16 -14.82
CA ASN A 171 -25.86 -5.32 -13.98
C ASN A 171 -27.33 -5.75 -14.12
N ALA A 172 -28.27 -4.80 -14.17
CA ALA A 172 -29.68 -5.12 -14.42
C ALA A 172 -29.90 -5.73 -15.81
N ALA A 173 -29.04 -5.40 -16.77
CA ALA A 173 -29.01 -6.00 -18.10
C ALA A 173 -28.20 -7.32 -18.18
N GLU A 174 -27.61 -7.78 -17.07
CA GLU A 174 -26.73 -8.96 -17.01
C GLU A 174 -25.58 -8.91 -18.04
N THR A 175 -25.06 -7.71 -18.32
CA THR A 175 -24.03 -7.48 -19.36
C THR A 175 -22.76 -8.31 -19.10
N PHE A 176 -22.45 -8.53 -17.81
CA PHE A 176 -21.30 -9.31 -17.33
C PHE A 176 -21.69 -10.71 -16.82
N GLY A 177 -22.92 -11.15 -17.12
CA GLY A 177 -23.51 -12.36 -16.54
C GLY A 177 -24.23 -12.11 -15.22
N ALA A 178 -24.46 -13.19 -14.46
CA ALA A 178 -25.35 -13.18 -13.29
C ALA A 178 -24.74 -12.54 -12.02
N THR A 179 -23.41 -12.38 -11.97
CA THR A 179 -22.72 -11.75 -10.83
C THR A 179 -22.65 -10.25 -11.07
N PRO A 180 -23.25 -9.40 -10.21
CA PRO A 180 -23.18 -7.95 -10.38
C PRO A 180 -21.75 -7.43 -10.26
N ARG A 181 -21.30 -6.67 -11.27
CA ARG A 181 -20.03 -5.97 -11.30
C ARG A 181 -20.02 -4.82 -10.28
N GLN A 182 -18.89 -4.64 -9.60
CA GLN A 182 -18.65 -3.50 -8.70
C GLN A 182 -17.57 -2.58 -9.27
N PRO A 183 -17.61 -1.27 -8.96
CA PRO A 183 -16.54 -0.36 -9.38
C PRO A 183 -15.18 -0.81 -8.86
N ARG A 184 -14.17 -0.82 -9.73
CA ARG A 184 -12.79 -1.08 -9.31
C ARG A 184 -12.34 -0.03 -8.30
N PRO A 185 -11.76 -0.43 -7.14
CA PRO A 185 -11.22 0.51 -6.16
C PRO A 185 -10.12 1.38 -6.77
N ARG A 186 -10.06 2.64 -6.35
CA ARG A 186 -9.16 3.66 -6.91
C ARG A 186 -7.70 3.23 -6.91
N LEU A 187 -7.18 2.87 -5.73
CA LEU A 187 -5.78 2.46 -5.61
C LEU A 187 -5.50 1.16 -6.37
N ALA A 188 -6.42 0.18 -6.34
CA ALA A 188 -6.26 -1.09 -7.05
C ALA A 188 -6.17 -0.89 -8.57
N ALA A 189 -6.96 0.04 -9.12
CA ALA A 189 -6.89 0.37 -10.54
C ALA A 189 -5.57 1.03 -10.93
N TRP A 190 -5.10 1.97 -10.10
CA TRP A 190 -3.83 2.63 -10.34
C TRP A 190 -2.63 1.69 -10.21
N LEU A 191 -2.61 0.79 -9.22
CA LEU A 191 -1.54 -0.20 -9.07
C LEU A 191 -1.45 -1.13 -10.28
N HIS A 192 -2.59 -1.56 -10.81
CA HIS A 192 -2.65 -2.36 -12.03
C HIS A 192 -2.07 -1.62 -13.25
N LEU A 193 -2.51 -0.38 -13.45
CA LEU A 193 -1.97 0.49 -14.51
C LEU A 193 -0.45 0.64 -14.38
N ARG A 194 0.04 0.90 -13.17
CA ARG A 194 1.48 1.02 -12.88
C ARG A 194 2.24 -0.25 -13.20
N ASP A 195 1.72 -1.41 -12.81
CA ASP A 195 2.37 -2.70 -13.08
C ASP A 195 2.59 -2.90 -14.59
N TYR A 196 1.57 -2.65 -15.42
CA TYR A 196 1.72 -2.78 -16.88
C TYR A 196 2.57 -1.69 -17.52
N MET A 197 2.48 -0.45 -17.05
CA MET A 197 3.35 0.64 -17.54
C MET A 197 4.82 0.31 -17.29
N GLU A 198 5.17 -0.12 -16.08
CA GLU A 198 6.54 -0.50 -15.72
C GLU A 198 7.00 -1.75 -16.47
N GLN A 199 6.14 -2.77 -16.60
CA GLN A 199 6.46 -3.97 -17.38
C GLN A 199 6.76 -3.62 -18.85
N SER A 200 5.97 -2.72 -19.45
CA SER A 200 6.20 -2.25 -20.84
C SER A 200 7.52 -1.49 -21.01
N GLN A 201 8.09 -0.99 -19.91
CA GLN A 201 9.38 -0.31 -19.84
C GLN A 201 10.53 -1.25 -19.44
N GLY A 202 10.25 -2.54 -19.24
CA GLY A 202 11.25 -3.58 -18.99
C GLY A 202 11.44 -3.95 -17.51
N SER A 203 10.59 -3.50 -16.60
CA SER A 203 10.58 -4.00 -15.21
C SER A 203 10.20 -5.48 -15.15
N ASP A 204 10.84 -6.22 -14.26
CA ASP A 204 10.59 -7.65 -14.03
C ASP A 204 9.34 -7.85 -13.16
N ILE A 205 8.17 -7.78 -13.79
CA ILE A 205 6.86 -7.99 -13.16
C ILE A 205 6.25 -9.27 -13.71
N ASP A 206 6.01 -10.24 -12.84
CA ASP A 206 5.53 -11.58 -13.18
C ASP A 206 4.06 -11.78 -12.74
N PHE A 207 3.14 -11.54 -13.67
CA PHE A 207 1.71 -11.78 -13.47
C PHE A 207 1.34 -13.27 -13.33
N SER A 208 2.30 -14.20 -13.45
CA SER A 208 2.07 -15.63 -13.16
C SER A 208 2.24 -15.98 -11.67
N LEU A 209 2.72 -15.04 -10.85
CA LEU A 209 2.79 -15.21 -9.40
C LEU A 209 1.38 -15.13 -8.80
N ARG A 210 1.07 -16.08 -7.89
CA ARG A 210 -0.26 -16.18 -7.30
C ARG A 210 -0.50 -15.05 -6.29
N PRO A 211 -1.64 -14.36 -6.32
CA PRO A 211 -1.92 -13.23 -5.43
C PRO A 211 -1.96 -13.64 -3.95
N VAL A 212 -1.63 -12.67 -3.10
CA VAL A 212 -1.51 -12.82 -1.64
C VAL A 212 -2.49 -11.87 -0.96
N ILE A 213 -3.23 -12.38 0.01
CA ILE A 213 -4.08 -11.56 0.89
C ILE A 213 -3.66 -11.69 2.36
N PHE A 214 -3.44 -10.56 3.01
CA PHE A 214 -3.08 -10.47 4.43
C PHE A 214 -4.27 -10.06 5.32
N VAL A 215 -4.45 -10.76 6.45
CA VAL A 215 -5.46 -10.50 7.48
C VAL A 215 -4.78 -10.18 8.80
N HIS A 216 -4.93 -8.94 9.27
CA HIS A 216 -4.27 -8.45 10.47
C HIS A 216 -4.90 -8.94 11.79
N GLY A 217 -4.19 -8.71 12.89
CA GLY A 217 -4.61 -9.07 14.25
C GLY A 217 -5.43 -8.01 14.98
N GLY A 218 -5.74 -8.28 16.26
CA GLY A 218 -6.43 -7.32 17.13
C GLY A 218 -5.59 -6.05 17.34
N ALA A 219 -6.23 -4.88 17.28
CA ALA A 219 -5.56 -3.58 17.27
C ALA A 219 -4.51 -3.41 16.14
N GLY A 220 -4.52 -4.29 15.13
CA GLY A 220 -3.64 -4.23 13.97
C GLY A 220 -4.27 -3.51 12.77
N SER A 221 -3.49 -3.49 11.69
CA SER A 221 -3.88 -2.95 10.38
C SER A 221 -2.97 -3.53 9.30
N ALA A 222 -3.14 -3.12 8.05
CA ALA A 222 -2.21 -3.48 6.97
C ALA A 222 -0.78 -2.95 7.15
N SER A 223 -0.52 -2.07 8.12
CA SER A 223 0.85 -1.59 8.40
C SER A 223 1.81 -2.75 8.68
N GLN A 224 1.32 -3.82 9.30
CA GLN A 224 2.07 -5.04 9.60
C GLN A 224 2.39 -5.89 8.34
N PHE A 225 1.89 -5.49 7.18
CA PHE A 225 2.20 -6.09 5.87
C PHE A 225 2.99 -5.15 4.96
N GLU A 226 3.23 -3.90 5.37
CA GLU A 226 3.88 -2.86 4.54
C GLU A 226 5.26 -3.33 4.04
N SER A 227 6.14 -3.73 4.96
CA SER A 227 7.48 -4.21 4.63
C SER A 227 7.47 -5.54 3.86
N GLN A 228 6.48 -6.40 4.09
CA GLN A 228 6.34 -7.65 3.35
C GLN A 228 5.87 -7.43 1.92
N ALA A 229 4.92 -6.53 1.70
CA ALA A 229 4.47 -6.15 0.37
C ALA A 229 5.63 -5.58 -0.47
N GLN A 230 6.46 -4.73 0.13
CA GLN A 230 7.66 -4.19 -0.51
C GLN A 230 8.66 -5.30 -0.89
N ARG A 231 8.87 -6.29 -0.02
CA ARG A 231 9.71 -7.46 -0.34
C ARG A 231 9.11 -8.34 -1.44
N PHE A 232 7.79 -8.53 -1.48
CA PHE A 232 7.15 -9.24 -2.58
C PHE A 232 7.38 -8.52 -3.92
N ILE A 233 7.18 -7.20 -3.96
CA ILE A 233 7.43 -6.36 -5.15
C ILE A 233 8.89 -6.46 -5.59
N ALA A 234 9.84 -6.42 -4.65
CA ALA A 234 11.27 -6.59 -4.94
C ALA A 234 11.62 -7.97 -5.53
N ASN A 235 10.70 -8.94 -5.47
CA ASN A 235 10.83 -10.28 -6.04
C ASN A 235 9.82 -10.56 -7.16
N GLY A 236 9.39 -9.51 -7.86
CA GLY A 236 8.64 -9.59 -9.12
C GLY A 236 7.12 -9.72 -8.99
N TYR A 237 6.56 -9.70 -7.76
CA TYR A 237 5.10 -9.66 -7.61
C TYR A 237 4.52 -8.37 -8.17
N PRO A 238 3.45 -8.45 -8.99
CA PRO A 238 2.64 -7.28 -9.31
C PRO A 238 2.09 -6.66 -8.04
N ARG A 239 2.05 -5.33 -7.96
CA ARG A 239 1.46 -4.61 -6.83
C ARG A 239 -0.04 -4.92 -6.72
N SER A 240 -0.70 -5.07 -7.87
CA SER A 240 -2.10 -5.46 -7.99
C SER A 240 -2.43 -6.86 -7.46
N HIS A 241 -1.43 -7.70 -7.18
CA HIS A 241 -1.59 -9.05 -6.61
C HIS A 241 -1.48 -9.08 -5.09
N LEU A 242 -1.16 -7.95 -4.44
CA LEU A 242 -0.94 -7.86 -3.00
C LEU A 242 -2.12 -7.14 -2.35
N ALA A 243 -2.94 -7.90 -1.64
CA ALA A 243 -4.16 -7.40 -0.99
C ALA A 243 -4.09 -7.49 0.54
N THR A 244 -4.89 -6.67 1.20
CA THR A 244 -5.06 -6.66 2.65
C THR A 244 -6.55 -6.60 2.97
N TYR A 245 -6.99 -7.38 3.94
CA TYR A 245 -8.33 -7.28 4.51
C TYR A 245 -8.25 -6.67 5.91
N GLU A 246 -8.90 -5.51 6.08
CA GLU A 246 -8.93 -4.76 7.33
C GLU A 246 -10.35 -4.64 7.89
N TYR A 247 -10.48 -4.77 9.20
CA TYR A 247 -11.78 -4.86 9.87
C TYR A 247 -11.76 -4.27 11.28
N ASP A 248 -12.95 -4.06 11.87
CA ASP A 248 -13.09 -3.63 13.25
C ASP A 248 -12.73 -4.77 14.20
N THR A 249 -11.74 -4.52 15.05
CA THR A 249 -11.22 -5.51 16.00
C THR A 249 -11.83 -5.41 17.39
N ASN A 250 -12.77 -4.48 17.66
CA ASN A 250 -13.26 -4.21 19.00
C ASN A 250 -14.77 -3.90 19.14
N PRO A 251 -15.61 -4.92 19.47
CA PRO A 251 -15.32 -6.35 19.36
C PRO A 251 -15.44 -6.81 17.90
N PRO A 252 -14.72 -7.86 17.48
CA PRO A 252 -14.81 -8.36 16.12
C PRO A 252 -16.16 -9.05 15.86
N ASP A 253 -16.74 -8.83 14.67
CA ASP A 253 -17.86 -9.60 14.13
C ASP A 253 -17.34 -10.64 13.13
N PHE A 254 -16.98 -11.83 13.62
CA PHE A 254 -16.43 -12.89 12.76
C PHE A 254 -17.37 -13.37 11.64
N THR A 255 -18.69 -13.20 11.80
CA THR A 255 -19.64 -13.57 10.74
C THR A 255 -19.50 -12.61 9.57
N ARG A 256 -19.59 -11.31 9.86
CA ARG A 256 -19.40 -10.25 8.87
C ARG A 256 -17.99 -10.31 8.27
N THR A 257 -16.98 -10.45 9.12
CA THR A 257 -15.58 -10.47 8.70
C THR A 257 -15.28 -11.59 7.71
N THR A 258 -15.80 -12.80 7.93
CA THR A 258 -15.58 -13.90 6.96
C THR A 258 -16.37 -13.76 5.67
N GLN A 259 -17.50 -13.05 5.65
CA GLN A 259 -18.22 -12.71 4.42
C GLN A 259 -17.48 -11.65 3.60
N GLU A 260 -17.00 -10.60 4.25
CA GLU A 260 -16.23 -9.55 3.58
C GLU A 260 -14.87 -10.06 3.08
N LEU A 261 -14.20 -10.94 3.85
CA LEU A 261 -12.98 -11.61 3.39
C LEU A 261 -13.25 -12.49 2.15
N ASP A 262 -14.39 -13.19 2.10
CA ASP A 262 -14.77 -13.99 0.93
C ASP A 262 -14.94 -13.13 -0.33
N ALA A 263 -15.62 -11.98 -0.19
CA ALA A 263 -15.79 -11.02 -1.28
C ALA A 263 -14.45 -10.42 -1.73
N ALA A 264 -13.53 -10.12 -0.80
CA ALA A 264 -12.20 -9.64 -1.13
C ALA A 264 -11.37 -10.70 -1.88
N ILE A 265 -11.44 -11.97 -1.46
CA ILE A 265 -10.78 -13.09 -2.14
C ILE A 265 -11.37 -13.30 -3.53
N ASP A 266 -12.69 -13.28 -3.68
CA ASP A 266 -13.35 -13.44 -4.99
C ASP A 266 -12.99 -12.30 -5.94
N SER A 267 -12.96 -11.05 -5.47
CA SER A 267 -12.51 -9.91 -6.28
C SER A 267 -11.03 -10.04 -6.69
N LEU A 268 -10.16 -10.52 -5.79
CA LEU A 268 -8.75 -10.74 -6.10
C LEU A 268 -8.57 -11.87 -7.13
N ARG A 269 -9.33 -12.97 -7.01
CA ARG A 269 -9.33 -14.09 -7.96
C ARG A 269 -9.83 -13.65 -9.34
N ALA A 270 -10.95 -12.92 -9.38
CA ALA A 270 -11.50 -12.38 -10.61
C ALA A 270 -10.48 -11.45 -11.30
N SER A 271 -9.99 -10.43 -10.58
CA SER A 271 -9.04 -9.43 -11.12
C SER A 271 -7.68 -9.96 -11.57
N THR A 272 -7.32 -11.18 -11.18
CA THR A 272 -6.02 -11.80 -11.51
C THR A 272 -6.15 -13.11 -12.29
N GLY A 273 -7.38 -13.58 -12.54
CA GLY A 273 -7.64 -14.84 -13.23
C GLY A 273 -7.21 -16.10 -12.49
N PHE A 274 -6.79 -16.01 -11.22
CA PHE A 274 -6.38 -17.19 -10.46
C PHE A 274 -7.57 -17.86 -9.76
N ASP A 275 -7.66 -19.18 -9.90
CA ASP A 275 -8.66 -19.97 -9.17
C ASP A 275 -8.44 -19.99 -7.66
N GLN A 276 -7.24 -19.69 -7.18
CA GLN A 276 -6.90 -19.69 -5.76
C GLN A 276 -5.92 -18.57 -5.40
N VAL A 277 -5.97 -18.11 -4.15
CA VAL A 277 -5.04 -17.12 -3.59
C VAL A 277 -4.20 -17.72 -2.46
N ASN A 278 -3.10 -17.05 -2.12
CA ASN A 278 -2.33 -17.32 -0.90
C ASN A 278 -2.87 -16.47 0.25
N LEU A 279 -3.11 -17.08 1.41
CA LEU A 279 -3.66 -16.41 2.60
C LEU A 279 -2.59 -16.26 3.68
N MET A 280 -2.50 -15.07 4.29
CA MET A 280 -1.65 -14.79 5.44
C MET A 280 -2.51 -14.24 6.57
N GLY A 281 -2.46 -14.86 7.76
CA GLY A 281 -3.16 -14.38 8.96
C GLY A 281 -2.19 -14.11 10.10
N HIS A 282 -2.33 -12.99 10.79
CA HIS A 282 -1.54 -12.67 11.99
C HIS A 282 -2.41 -12.56 13.24
N SER A 283 -1.97 -13.19 14.34
CA SER A 283 -2.63 -13.05 15.65
C SER A 283 -4.14 -13.36 15.56
N MET A 284 -5.04 -12.42 15.90
CA MET A 284 -6.49 -12.60 15.74
C MET A 284 -6.94 -12.83 14.28
N GLY A 285 -6.19 -12.36 13.29
CA GLY A 285 -6.43 -12.65 11.88
C GLY A 285 -6.26 -14.14 11.53
N THR A 286 -5.55 -14.91 12.37
CA THR A 286 -5.51 -16.37 12.25
C THR A 286 -6.82 -17.02 12.65
N GLU A 287 -7.58 -16.41 13.58
CA GLU A 287 -8.92 -16.89 13.94
C GLU A 287 -9.93 -16.58 12.83
N VAL A 288 -9.84 -15.37 12.24
CA VAL A 288 -10.62 -15.03 11.03
C VAL A 288 -10.34 -16.04 9.92
N SER A 289 -9.06 -16.31 9.64
CA SER A 289 -8.64 -17.24 8.60
C SER A 289 -9.11 -18.66 8.88
N ARG A 290 -9.02 -19.13 10.13
CA ARG A 290 -9.48 -20.47 10.53
C ARG A 290 -10.99 -20.63 10.39
N ILE A 291 -11.77 -19.62 10.78
CA ILE A 291 -13.24 -19.64 10.61
C ILE A 291 -13.60 -19.61 9.12
N TYR A 292 -12.91 -18.80 8.32
CA TYR A 292 -13.08 -18.76 6.86
C TYR A 292 -12.82 -20.13 6.22
N LEU A 293 -11.69 -20.75 6.55
CA LEU A 293 -11.26 -22.05 6.03
C LEU A 293 -12.08 -23.25 6.53
N ALA A 294 -12.95 -23.07 7.53
CA ALA A 294 -13.83 -24.14 8.02
C ALA A 294 -14.95 -24.49 7.02
N ASP A 295 -15.27 -23.59 6.09
CA ASP A 295 -16.18 -23.87 4.98
C ASP A 295 -15.39 -24.47 3.79
N PRO A 296 -15.69 -25.70 3.35
CA PRO A 296 -14.99 -26.33 2.23
C PRO A 296 -15.01 -25.54 0.92
N ALA A 297 -16.08 -24.79 0.64
CA ALA A 297 -16.16 -23.98 -0.58
C ALA A 297 -15.23 -22.77 -0.52
N ARG A 298 -15.01 -22.21 0.67
CA ARG A 298 -14.05 -21.13 0.92
C ARG A 298 -12.61 -21.66 0.96
N ALA A 299 -12.39 -22.80 1.62
CA ALA A 299 -11.09 -23.46 1.65
C ALA A 299 -10.59 -23.81 0.22
N ALA A 300 -11.49 -24.21 -0.68
CA ALA A 300 -11.14 -24.48 -2.08
C ALA A 300 -10.56 -23.26 -2.83
N LYS A 301 -10.79 -22.03 -2.34
CA LYS A 301 -10.24 -20.79 -2.91
C LYS A 301 -8.82 -20.47 -2.43
N ILE A 302 -8.26 -21.24 -1.50
CA ILE A 302 -6.94 -20.97 -0.90
C ILE A 302 -5.94 -22.06 -1.30
N ALA A 303 -4.83 -21.63 -1.91
CA ALA A 303 -3.75 -22.54 -2.32
C ALA A 303 -2.84 -22.91 -1.14
N ALA A 304 -2.49 -21.92 -0.32
CA ALA A 304 -1.61 -22.07 0.82
C ALA A 304 -1.95 -21.03 1.90
N TYR A 305 -1.77 -21.41 3.17
CA TYR A 305 -2.06 -20.56 4.33
C TYR A 305 -0.84 -20.38 5.23
N VAL A 306 -0.51 -19.14 5.55
CA VAL A 306 0.50 -18.79 6.56
C VAL A 306 -0.18 -18.27 7.82
N ASN A 307 0.13 -18.88 8.96
CA ASN A 307 -0.29 -18.48 10.30
C ASN A 307 0.89 -17.85 11.04
N PHE A 308 0.79 -16.57 11.37
CA PHE A 308 1.77 -15.85 12.20
C PHE A 308 1.28 -15.71 13.63
N ASP A 309 1.99 -16.37 14.55
CA ASP A 309 1.86 -16.29 16.01
C ASP A 309 0.44 -16.16 16.55
N GLY A 310 -0.46 -17.01 16.04
CA GLY A 310 -1.87 -17.02 16.38
C GLY A 310 -2.29 -18.25 17.18
N ARG A 311 -3.33 -18.93 16.70
CA ARG A 311 -3.85 -20.15 17.35
C ARG A 311 -3.19 -21.42 16.82
N GLY A 312 -2.92 -22.35 17.74
CA GLY A 312 -2.63 -23.75 17.42
C GLY A 312 -3.88 -24.52 17.02
N GLY A 313 -3.72 -25.81 16.69
CA GLY A 313 -4.81 -26.68 16.28
C GLY A 313 -4.39 -28.14 16.07
N ASP A 314 -5.37 -29.03 15.96
CA ASP A 314 -5.13 -30.47 15.80
C ASP A 314 -4.93 -30.89 14.33
N GLU A 315 -5.16 -29.98 13.38
CA GLU A 315 -4.95 -30.18 11.94
C GLU A 315 -4.84 -28.84 11.19
N PRO A 316 -4.26 -28.81 9.96
CA PRO A 316 -4.28 -27.63 9.10
C PRO A 316 -5.72 -27.18 8.79
N PRO A 317 -6.09 -25.90 8.99
CA PRO A 317 -7.45 -25.42 8.75
C PRO A 317 -7.93 -25.69 7.32
N GLY A 318 -9.11 -26.31 7.18
CA GLY A 318 -9.69 -26.65 5.88
C GLY A 318 -8.88 -27.67 5.06
N GLY A 319 -7.87 -28.32 5.66
CA GLY A 319 -6.93 -29.19 4.93
C GLY A 319 -5.97 -28.45 3.99
N VAL A 320 -5.90 -27.11 4.09
CA VAL A 320 -5.04 -26.28 3.24
C VAL A 320 -3.57 -26.42 3.68
N PRO A 321 -2.59 -26.51 2.75
CA PRO A 321 -1.17 -26.48 3.09
C PRO A 321 -0.85 -25.31 4.01
N ASN A 322 -0.27 -25.60 5.17
CA ASN A 322 -0.11 -24.61 6.23
C ASN A 322 1.34 -24.49 6.72
N LEU A 323 1.87 -23.27 6.63
CA LEU A 323 3.09 -22.82 7.30
C LEU A 323 2.69 -22.02 8.55
N VAL A 324 3.21 -22.41 9.71
CA VAL A 324 2.97 -21.73 10.98
C VAL A 324 4.29 -21.19 11.49
N MET A 325 4.34 -19.88 11.72
CA MET A 325 5.51 -19.20 12.28
C MET A 325 5.15 -18.64 13.65
N TRP A 326 5.77 -19.22 14.67
CA TRP A 326 5.57 -18.85 16.05
C TRP A 326 6.49 -17.69 16.45
N GLY A 327 5.97 -16.81 17.31
CA GLY A 327 6.71 -15.75 17.97
C GLY A 327 7.25 -16.20 19.33
N GLN A 328 7.56 -15.22 20.17
CA GLN A 328 8.15 -15.42 21.49
C GLN A 328 7.28 -16.29 22.44
N TYR A 329 7.93 -17.26 23.08
CA TYR A 329 7.42 -18.12 24.17
C TYR A 329 6.15 -18.92 23.87
N VAL A 330 6.04 -19.43 22.64
CA VAL A 330 4.92 -20.29 22.27
C VAL A 330 5.33 -21.77 22.29
N THR A 331 4.53 -22.57 23.00
CA THR A 331 4.61 -24.04 23.02
C THR A 331 3.45 -24.68 22.25
N GLN A 332 2.70 -23.86 21.51
CA GLN A 332 1.59 -24.33 20.67
C GLN A 332 2.13 -24.88 19.35
N GLU A 333 1.32 -25.71 18.71
CA GLU A 333 1.55 -26.19 17.35
C GLU A 333 0.23 -26.26 16.59
N VAL A 334 0.31 -26.33 15.26
CA VAL A 334 -0.76 -26.90 14.44
C VAL A 334 -0.29 -28.28 13.98
N THR A 335 -0.90 -29.33 14.51
CA THR A 335 -0.52 -30.71 14.18
C THR A 335 -0.68 -30.95 12.69
N GLY A 336 0.33 -31.55 12.04
CA GLY A 336 0.34 -31.81 10.60
C GLY A 336 0.70 -30.61 9.71
N ALA A 337 0.86 -29.41 10.27
CA ALA A 337 1.40 -28.25 9.56
C ALA A 337 2.94 -28.17 9.64
N THR A 338 3.54 -27.31 8.82
CA THR A 338 4.96 -26.96 8.97
C THR A 338 5.08 -25.90 10.06
N ASN A 339 5.55 -26.28 11.26
CA ASN A 339 5.72 -25.37 12.40
C ASN A 339 7.17 -24.86 12.48
N VAL A 340 7.34 -23.55 12.51
CA VAL A 340 8.63 -22.86 12.67
C VAL A 340 8.60 -22.11 13.99
N TYR A 341 9.60 -22.37 14.84
CA TYR A 341 9.78 -21.72 16.13
C TYR A 341 10.99 -20.79 16.07
N PRO A 342 11.02 -19.70 16.86
CA PRO A 342 12.19 -18.86 16.95
C PRO A 342 13.37 -19.61 17.57
N ASP A 343 14.58 -19.21 17.18
CA ASP A 343 15.79 -19.71 17.83
C ASP A 343 15.78 -19.23 19.31
N PRO A 344 16.03 -20.10 20.30
CA PRO A 344 16.14 -19.67 21.70
C PRO A 344 17.15 -18.54 21.93
N GLU A 345 18.22 -18.48 21.14
CA GLU A 345 19.26 -17.45 21.21
C GLU A 345 18.90 -16.20 20.39
N ASP A 346 17.91 -16.30 19.49
CA ASP A 346 17.38 -15.20 18.69
C ASP A 346 15.84 -15.17 18.69
N PRO A 347 15.23 -14.77 19.82
CA PRO A 347 13.78 -14.71 19.94
C PRO A 347 13.22 -13.68 18.97
N ILE A 348 12.01 -13.94 18.48
CA ILE A 348 11.26 -13.06 17.60
C ILE A 348 9.98 -12.60 18.30
N GLY A 349 9.67 -11.32 18.20
CA GLY A 349 8.44 -10.73 18.76
C GLY A 349 7.15 -11.25 18.12
N HIS A 350 6.01 -10.95 18.75
CA HIS A 350 4.69 -11.34 18.25
C HIS A 350 4.33 -10.62 16.95
N ILE A 351 4.62 -9.32 16.85
CA ILE A 351 4.45 -8.49 15.66
C ILE A 351 5.63 -8.70 14.71
N GLU A 352 6.85 -8.75 15.26
CA GLU A 352 8.08 -8.97 14.49
C GLU A 352 8.00 -10.23 13.61
N VAL A 353 7.39 -11.33 14.07
CA VAL A 353 7.29 -12.53 13.25
C VAL A 353 6.53 -12.30 11.94
N ALA A 354 5.60 -11.33 11.91
CA ALA A 354 4.85 -10.96 10.72
C ALA A 354 5.62 -10.00 9.81
N THR A 355 6.58 -9.23 10.33
CA THR A 355 7.29 -8.16 9.61
C THR A 355 8.75 -8.46 9.28
N ALA A 356 9.35 -9.48 9.91
CA ALA A 356 10.75 -9.82 9.73
C ALA A 356 11.10 -10.30 8.31
N ALA A 357 12.28 -9.90 7.83
CA ALA A 357 12.85 -10.36 6.56
C ALA A 357 13.13 -11.88 6.54
N SER A 358 13.48 -12.47 7.68
CA SER A 358 13.64 -13.93 7.82
C SER A 358 12.31 -14.68 7.67
N SER A 359 11.21 -14.09 8.13
CA SER A 359 9.87 -14.63 7.92
C SER A 359 9.48 -14.54 6.45
N PHE A 360 9.75 -13.41 5.79
CA PHE A 360 9.53 -13.24 4.36
C PHE A 360 10.16 -14.35 3.53
N ALA A 361 11.44 -14.67 3.79
CA ALA A 361 12.15 -15.72 3.06
C ALA A 361 11.44 -17.08 3.11
N ARG A 362 10.86 -17.41 4.26
CA ARG A 362 10.10 -18.66 4.47
C ARG A 362 8.75 -18.62 3.78
N VAL A 363 8.04 -17.49 3.89
CA VAL A 363 6.75 -17.27 3.23
C VAL A 363 6.89 -17.38 1.72
N TYR A 364 7.84 -16.66 1.14
CA TYR A 364 8.07 -16.66 -0.29
C TYR A 364 8.43 -18.06 -0.79
N ALA A 365 9.33 -18.77 -0.09
CA ALA A 365 9.68 -20.15 -0.44
C ALA A 365 8.51 -21.11 -0.34
N PHE A 366 7.63 -20.91 0.65
CA PHE A 366 6.44 -21.72 0.83
C PHE A 366 5.40 -21.48 -0.28
N PHE A 367 5.18 -20.24 -0.68
CA PHE A 367 4.23 -19.89 -1.75
C PHE A 367 4.73 -20.23 -3.15
N ASN A 368 6.03 -20.06 -3.41
CA ASN A 368 6.58 -20.11 -4.77
C ASN A 368 7.46 -21.34 -5.03
N GLY A 369 7.72 -22.18 -4.01
CA GLY A 369 8.54 -23.38 -4.13
C GLY A 369 10.05 -23.12 -4.30
N GLN A 370 10.49 -21.87 -4.19
CA GLN A 370 11.90 -21.46 -4.31
C GLN A 370 12.20 -20.27 -3.40
N ALA A 371 13.45 -20.13 -2.96
CA ALA A 371 13.87 -18.98 -2.17
C ALA A 371 13.70 -17.66 -2.96
N PRO A 372 13.40 -16.53 -2.30
CA PRO A 372 13.37 -15.24 -2.97
C PRO A 372 14.78 -14.86 -3.45
N ALA A 373 14.84 -14.04 -4.50
CA ALA A 373 16.09 -13.45 -4.98
C ALA A 373 16.69 -12.49 -3.94
N THR A 374 15.84 -11.79 -3.19
CA THR A 374 16.24 -10.87 -2.12
C THR A 374 15.24 -10.86 -0.98
N THR A 375 15.70 -10.62 0.25
CA THR A 375 14.84 -10.26 1.39
C THR A 375 14.89 -8.77 1.71
N SER A 376 15.69 -8.01 0.96
CA SER A 376 15.83 -6.57 1.11
C SER A 376 14.71 -5.83 0.39
N ILE A 377 14.35 -4.68 0.92
CA ILE A 377 13.43 -3.74 0.27
C ILE A 377 14.21 -2.87 -0.72
N SER A 378 13.82 -2.92 -1.99
CA SER A 378 14.49 -2.14 -3.04
C SER A 378 14.08 -0.67 -2.99
N GLU A 379 15.06 0.23 -3.11
CA GLU A 379 14.78 1.65 -3.37
C GLU A 379 13.97 1.84 -4.67
N ALA A 380 13.15 2.88 -4.68
CA ALA A 380 12.48 3.32 -5.90
C ALA A 380 13.50 3.87 -6.91
N ALA A 381 13.22 3.63 -8.19
CA ALA A 381 14.01 4.18 -9.28
C ALA A 381 13.77 5.69 -9.41
N GLY A 382 14.86 6.46 -9.61
CA GLY A 382 14.79 7.92 -9.77
C GLY A 382 14.81 8.68 -8.44
N GLU A 383 14.26 9.90 -8.46
CA GLU A 383 14.34 10.89 -7.37
C GLU A 383 13.03 10.99 -6.56
N ASP A 384 11.99 10.26 -6.96
CA ASP A 384 10.67 10.29 -6.33
C ASP A 384 10.24 8.90 -5.87
N VAL A 385 9.32 8.87 -4.92
CA VAL A 385 8.62 7.69 -4.42
C VAL A 385 7.11 7.88 -4.52
N TRP A 386 6.38 6.78 -4.76
CA TRP A 386 4.94 6.76 -4.72
C TRP A 386 4.44 6.29 -3.36
N ILE A 387 3.60 7.11 -2.74
CA ILE A 387 3.02 6.82 -1.43
C ILE A 387 1.49 6.78 -1.53
N ALA A 388 0.88 5.77 -0.93
CA ALA A 388 -0.56 5.67 -0.73
C ALA A 388 -0.85 4.98 0.61
N GLY A 389 -2.07 5.12 1.10
CA GLY A 389 -2.42 4.52 2.38
C GLY A 389 -3.86 4.72 2.80
N ARG A 390 -4.11 4.54 4.10
CA ARG A 390 -5.40 4.83 4.72
C ARG A 390 -5.25 5.68 5.98
N ALA A 391 -6.20 6.58 6.22
CA ALA A 391 -6.35 7.33 7.45
C ALA A 391 -7.57 6.79 8.21
N ASN A 392 -7.33 6.16 9.35
CA ASN A 392 -8.28 5.25 9.99
C ASN A 392 -8.66 5.69 11.42
N LEU A 393 -9.89 5.41 11.81
CA LEU A 393 -10.31 5.41 13.21
C LEU A 393 -9.86 4.10 13.87
N PHE A 394 -8.89 4.20 14.77
CA PHE A 394 -8.38 3.06 15.53
C PHE A 394 -9.32 2.65 16.68
N PRO A 395 -9.56 1.35 16.94
CA PRO A 395 -9.07 0.16 16.20
C PRO A 395 -10.10 -0.40 15.19
N ALA A 396 -11.08 0.43 14.80
CA ALA A 396 -12.18 0.01 13.93
C ALA A 396 -11.76 -0.14 12.46
N ASN A 397 -10.65 0.49 12.07
CA ASN A 397 -10.15 0.52 10.69
C ASN A 397 -11.18 1.05 9.67
N SER A 398 -12.14 1.85 10.12
CA SER A 398 -13.00 2.68 9.28
C SER A 398 -12.29 3.99 8.94
N GLY A 399 -12.62 4.59 7.80
CA GLY A 399 -12.01 5.84 7.38
C GLY A 399 -12.30 7.00 8.34
N ALA A 400 -11.33 7.89 8.49
CA ALA A 400 -11.42 9.07 9.35
C ALA A 400 -12.27 10.19 8.74
N VAL A 401 -13.55 9.89 8.47
CA VAL A 401 -14.51 10.79 7.82
C VAL A 401 -14.56 12.17 8.49
N GLY A 402 -14.63 13.22 7.67
CA GLY A 402 -14.67 14.61 8.12
C GLY A 402 -13.30 15.19 8.44
N THR A 403 -12.23 14.49 8.07
CA THR A 403 -10.87 15.02 8.06
C THR A 403 -10.39 15.30 6.64
N ILE A 404 -9.43 16.21 6.52
CA ILE A 404 -8.66 16.47 5.30
C ILE A 404 -7.22 16.08 5.62
N LEU A 405 -6.65 15.17 4.83
CA LEU A 405 -5.23 14.86 4.88
C LEU A 405 -4.48 15.90 4.06
N GLU A 406 -3.49 16.53 4.67
CA GLU A 406 -2.53 17.42 4.04
C GLU A 406 -1.12 16.86 4.22
N ILE A 407 -0.33 16.81 3.14
CA ILE A 407 1.06 16.33 3.18
C ILE A 407 1.99 17.46 2.77
N THR A 408 2.92 17.82 3.66
CA THR A 408 3.83 18.94 3.47
C THR A 408 5.26 18.52 3.78
N GLU A 409 6.21 18.93 2.92
CA GLU A 409 7.63 18.67 3.18
C GLU A 409 8.10 19.47 4.39
N VAL A 410 8.93 18.86 5.24
CA VAL A 410 9.43 19.48 6.47
C VAL A 410 10.95 19.49 6.52
N ASP A 411 11.51 20.49 7.22
CA ASP A 411 12.92 20.50 7.58
C ASP A 411 13.21 19.33 8.54
N PRO A 412 14.05 18.34 8.16
CA PRO A 412 14.32 17.17 9.00
C PRO A 412 14.98 17.52 10.35
N SER A 413 15.60 18.69 10.47
CA SER A 413 16.23 19.13 11.73
C SER A 413 15.23 19.69 12.74
N SER A 414 14.04 20.11 12.30
CA SER A 414 13.05 20.80 13.14
C SER A 414 11.62 20.24 13.07
N GLY A 415 11.31 19.48 12.01
CA GLY A 415 9.97 18.99 11.70
C GLY A 415 8.99 20.09 11.24
N ARG A 416 9.48 21.30 10.96
CA ARG A 416 8.64 22.41 10.49
C ARG A 416 8.42 22.35 8.99
N GLU A 417 7.21 22.67 8.58
CA GLU A 417 6.82 22.76 7.18
C GLU A 417 7.67 23.78 6.42
N LEU A 418 8.17 23.36 5.27
CA LEU A 418 8.98 24.18 4.35
C LEU A 418 8.12 25.08 3.46
N SER A 419 6.81 24.81 3.40
CA SER A 419 5.83 25.51 2.58
C SER A 419 4.53 25.69 3.33
N SER A 420 3.82 26.79 3.10
CA SER A 420 2.46 27.00 3.61
C SER A 420 1.37 26.38 2.73
N GLN A 421 1.74 25.88 1.55
CA GLN A 421 0.86 25.14 0.65
C GLN A 421 1.25 23.66 0.72
N PRO A 422 0.32 22.76 1.06
CA PRO A 422 0.61 21.34 1.10
C PRO A 422 0.90 20.83 -0.32
N ARG A 423 1.80 19.83 -0.41
CA ARG A 423 2.08 19.12 -1.67
C ARG A 423 0.91 18.27 -2.12
N TYR A 424 0.08 17.84 -1.18
CA TYR A 424 -1.11 17.03 -1.43
C TYR A 424 -2.19 17.33 -0.39
N SER A 425 -3.45 17.35 -0.83
CA SER A 425 -4.61 17.52 0.03
C SER A 425 -5.77 16.65 -0.46
N GLN A 426 -6.39 15.89 0.45
CA GLN A 426 -7.56 15.08 0.13
C GLN A 426 -8.49 14.92 1.35
N ALA A 427 -9.80 15.07 1.12
CA ALA A 427 -10.81 14.72 2.11
C ALA A 427 -10.86 13.19 2.30
N ILE A 428 -10.90 12.75 3.54
CA ILE A 428 -10.94 11.32 3.89
C ILE A 428 -12.40 10.85 3.96
N ASP A 429 -12.71 9.78 3.23
CA ASP A 429 -14.03 9.16 3.19
C ASP A 429 -14.15 7.98 4.16
N SER A 430 -15.19 7.15 3.99
CA SER A 430 -15.47 6.01 4.86
C SER A 430 -14.51 4.83 4.70
N ASP A 431 -13.85 4.69 3.55
CA ASP A 431 -12.84 3.66 3.35
C ASP A 431 -11.46 4.13 3.83
N GLY A 432 -11.26 5.44 3.95
CA GLY A 432 -10.06 6.02 4.54
C GLY A 432 -8.90 6.15 3.56
N GLN A 433 -9.03 5.68 2.31
CA GLN A 433 -7.97 5.68 1.32
C GLN A 433 -7.54 7.10 0.94
N TRP A 434 -6.25 7.23 0.68
CA TRP A 434 -5.65 8.43 0.13
C TRP A 434 -4.46 8.06 -0.76
N GLY A 435 -4.05 9.03 -1.57
CA GLY A 435 -3.09 8.84 -2.64
C GLY A 435 -3.70 8.16 -3.87
N PRO A 436 -2.86 7.65 -4.79
CA PRO A 436 -1.40 7.74 -4.76
C PRO A 436 -0.89 9.19 -4.82
N VAL A 437 0.24 9.49 -4.18
CA VAL A 437 0.93 10.77 -4.26
C VAL A 437 2.41 10.55 -4.54
N ARG A 438 2.99 11.37 -5.42
CA ARG A 438 4.43 11.38 -5.71
C ARG A 438 5.15 12.32 -4.75
N LEU A 439 6.05 11.79 -3.93
CA LEU A 439 6.87 12.53 -2.98
C LEU A 439 8.35 12.42 -3.34
N SER A 440 9.18 13.35 -2.86
CA SER A 440 10.62 13.31 -3.12
C SER A 440 11.29 12.25 -2.25
N LYS A 441 12.11 11.40 -2.87
CA LYS A 441 12.81 10.30 -2.21
C LYS A 441 13.73 10.82 -1.10
N GLY A 442 13.70 10.20 0.08
CA GLY A 442 14.53 10.56 1.23
C GLY A 442 14.16 11.89 1.93
N ALA A 443 13.17 12.63 1.44
CA ALA A 443 12.68 13.84 2.10
C ALA A 443 11.76 13.50 3.30
N SER A 444 11.71 14.42 4.27
CA SER A 444 10.84 14.29 5.44
C SER A 444 9.52 15.03 5.21
N TYR A 445 8.41 14.44 5.68
CA TYR A 445 7.07 15.01 5.50
C TYR A 445 6.27 15.02 6.81
N SER A 446 5.45 16.05 7.00
CA SER A 446 4.30 16.01 7.90
C SER A 446 3.10 15.46 7.13
N PHE A 447 2.37 14.54 7.76
CA PHE A 447 1.04 14.13 7.32
C PHE A 447 0.07 14.70 8.36
N LEU A 448 -0.65 15.76 8.02
CA LEU A 448 -1.60 16.43 8.88
C LEU A 448 -3.01 15.91 8.58
N LEU A 449 -3.69 15.30 9.55
CA LEU A 449 -5.14 15.14 9.52
C LEU A 449 -5.80 16.35 10.15
N HIS A 450 -6.18 17.30 9.31
CA HIS A 450 -6.93 18.49 9.70
C HIS A 450 -8.42 18.16 9.84
N ARG A 451 -9.09 18.75 10.83
CA ARG A 451 -10.55 18.62 10.99
C ARG A 451 -11.23 19.99 10.93
N PRO A 452 -11.72 20.40 9.75
CA PRO A 452 -12.34 21.70 9.57
C PRO A 452 -13.45 21.97 10.60
N GLY A 453 -13.44 23.17 11.18
CA GLY A 453 -14.45 23.61 12.13
C GLY A 453 -14.42 22.94 13.52
N THR A 454 -13.46 22.06 13.80
CA THR A 454 -13.28 21.46 15.13
C THR A 454 -11.97 21.94 15.75
N PRO A 455 -12.01 22.84 16.76
CA PRO A 455 -10.80 23.31 17.42
C PRO A 455 -10.01 22.15 18.02
N ASN A 456 -8.67 22.26 17.98
CA ASN A 456 -7.74 21.38 18.69
C ASN A 456 -7.82 19.90 18.27
N ALA A 457 -8.24 19.65 17.03
CA ALA A 457 -8.47 18.31 16.49
C ALA A 457 -7.38 17.85 15.51
N ASP A 458 -6.46 18.73 15.12
CA ASP A 458 -5.39 18.46 14.17
C ASP A 458 -4.43 17.39 14.69
N HIS A 459 -4.18 16.37 13.89
CA HIS A 459 -3.27 15.28 14.24
C HIS A 459 -2.11 15.23 13.24
N TYR A 460 -0.90 15.50 13.74
CA TYR A 460 0.31 15.43 12.94
C TYR A 460 0.94 14.05 13.03
N PHE A 461 1.30 13.48 11.89
CA PHE A 461 2.07 12.24 11.80
C PHE A 461 3.41 12.52 11.12
N TYR A 462 4.47 11.94 11.69
CA TYR A 462 5.83 11.95 11.16
C TYR A 462 6.32 10.51 11.08
N ARG A 463 7.05 10.21 10.01
CA ARG A 463 7.62 8.88 9.76
C ARG A 463 9.07 9.02 9.33
N GLU A 464 9.82 7.94 9.37
CA GLU A 464 11.10 7.90 8.67
C GLU A 464 10.89 8.19 7.17
N PRO A 465 11.83 8.89 6.50
CA PRO A 465 11.76 9.09 5.06
C PRO A 465 11.67 7.76 4.29
N TYR A 466 10.99 7.82 3.15
CA TYR A 466 10.88 6.68 2.25
C TYR A 466 11.92 6.78 1.14
N ASP A 467 12.66 5.70 0.95
CA ASP A 467 13.56 5.50 -0.18
C ASP A 467 12.92 4.61 -1.26
N GLN A 468 11.74 4.07 -0.96
CA GLN A 468 10.98 3.12 -1.75
C GLN A 468 9.50 3.51 -1.83
N ASP A 469 8.79 2.96 -2.81
CA ASP A 469 7.33 3.09 -2.88
C ASP A 469 6.66 2.40 -1.67
N SER A 470 5.59 2.98 -1.16
CA SER A 470 4.76 2.36 -0.10
C SER A 470 3.28 2.61 -0.32
N PHE A 471 2.49 1.53 -0.36
CA PHE A 471 1.04 1.59 -0.58
C PHE A 471 0.23 1.13 0.63
N GLN A 472 0.91 0.87 1.77
CA GLN A 472 0.29 0.34 2.98
C GLN A 472 0.45 1.29 4.18
N VAL A 473 0.69 2.57 3.94
CA VAL A 473 0.80 3.57 5.01
C VAL A 473 -0.52 3.64 5.79
N ARG A 474 -0.46 3.65 7.12
CA ARG A 474 -1.64 3.78 8.00
C ARG A 474 -1.49 4.95 8.96
N LEU A 475 -2.43 5.89 8.89
CA LEU A 475 -2.53 7.05 9.77
C LEU A 475 -3.65 6.80 10.78
N ASN A 476 -3.30 6.15 11.89
CA ASN A 476 -4.25 5.77 12.92
C ASN A 476 -4.60 6.96 13.82
N THR A 477 -5.86 7.38 13.80
CA THR A 477 -6.39 8.49 14.59
C THR A 477 -7.63 8.06 15.37
N SER A 478 -8.24 9.01 16.07
CA SER A 478 -9.52 8.85 16.75
C SER A 478 -10.26 10.18 16.79
N GLU A 479 -11.56 10.15 17.03
CA GLU A 479 -12.34 11.38 17.17
C GLU A 479 -11.89 12.22 18.39
N PRO A 480 -11.99 13.56 18.33
CA PRO A 480 -11.84 14.47 19.46
C PRO A 480 -12.57 13.98 20.71
N GLY A 481 -11.84 13.89 21.83
CA GLY A 481 -12.38 13.40 23.09
C GLY A 481 -12.69 11.90 23.16
N LYS A 482 -12.36 11.11 22.12
CA LYS A 482 -12.52 9.64 22.10
C LYS A 482 -11.18 8.92 21.92
N GLY A 483 -11.21 7.60 22.10
CA GLY A 483 -10.06 6.71 21.92
C GLY A 483 -8.95 6.98 22.93
N VAL A 484 -7.75 6.46 22.63
CA VAL A 484 -6.57 6.61 23.50
C VAL A 484 -6.19 8.07 23.69
N GLY A 485 -6.39 8.91 22.67
CA GLY A 485 -6.11 10.35 22.74
C GLY A 485 -6.97 11.13 23.76
N ALA A 486 -8.09 10.55 24.22
CA ALA A 486 -8.91 11.12 25.30
C ALA A 486 -8.31 10.91 26.70
N LEU A 487 -7.39 9.95 26.84
CA LEU A 487 -6.71 9.63 28.09
C LEU A 487 -5.52 10.57 28.35
N LEU A 488 -5.11 11.34 27.34
CA LEU A 488 -3.95 12.20 27.43
C LEU A 488 -4.30 13.53 28.10
N SER A 489 -3.53 13.92 29.12
CA SER A 489 -3.62 15.26 29.73
C SER A 489 -3.29 16.32 28.69
N ARG A 490 -4.02 17.44 28.71
CA ARG A 490 -3.88 18.54 27.74
C ARG A 490 -3.64 19.86 28.45
N SER A 491 -2.69 20.64 27.96
CA SER A 491 -2.36 21.96 28.48
C SER A 491 -1.53 22.74 27.46
N PRO A 492 -1.52 24.09 27.53
CA PRO A 492 -0.68 24.92 26.67
C PRO A 492 0.82 24.77 26.97
N ARG A 493 1.19 24.11 28.09
CA ARG A 493 2.56 24.01 28.57
C ARG A 493 3.32 22.79 28.06
N HIS A 494 2.64 21.80 27.46
CA HIS A 494 3.29 20.55 27.05
C HIS A 494 2.74 19.95 25.76
N SER A 495 3.58 19.16 25.09
CA SER A 495 3.25 18.34 23.92
C SER A 495 2.87 16.91 24.31
N ASN A 496 1.97 16.30 23.54
CA ASN A 496 1.62 14.88 23.65
C ASN A 496 2.19 14.12 22.46
N LEU A 497 2.90 13.01 22.70
CA LEU A 497 3.46 12.14 21.67
C LEU A 497 2.86 10.73 21.72
N SER A 498 2.74 10.11 20.54
CA SER A 498 2.58 8.68 20.33
C SER A 498 3.76 8.21 19.48
N ILE A 499 4.54 7.23 19.94
CA ILE A 499 5.70 6.71 19.19
C ILE A 499 5.49 5.23 18.92
N SER A 500 5.42 4.86 17.65
CA SER A 500 5.03 3.53 17.20
C SER A 500 6.06 2.86 16.28
N ARG A 501 6.03 1.53 16.23
CA ARG A 501 6.77 0.68 15.30
C ARG A 501 6.05 -0.66 15.14
N ASP A 502 5.95 -1.18 13.92
CA ASP A 502 5.41 -2.53 13.63
C ASP A 502 6.44 -3.65 13.92
N MET A 503 7.11 -3.53 15.06
CA MET A 503 8.02 -4.49 15.67
C MET A 503 8.15 -4.11 17.15
N GLU A 504 8.01 -5.06 18.06
CA GLU A 504 8.04 -4.79 19.51
C GLU A 504 9.30 -4.02 19.95
N LEU A 505 9.09 -2.97 20.73
CA LEU A 505 10.12 -2.26 21.50
C LEU A 505 10.43 -3.04 22.77
N TRP A 506 11.69 -3.44 22.98
CA TRP A 506 12.10 -4.23 24.16
C TRP A 506 12.93 -3.42 25.15
N GLY A 507 12.60 -3.51 26.44
CA GLY A 507 13.28 -2.81 27.52
C GLY A 507 13.84 -3.68 28.64
N ASP A 508 13.58 -5.00 28.66
CA ASP A 508 14.02 -5.94 29.71
C ASP A 508 14.83 -7.15 29.20
N GLN A 509 15.36 -7.07 27.99
CA GLN A 509 16.10 -8.12 27.26
C GLN A 509 17.63 -7.94 27.26
N GLY A 510 18.17 -7.09 28.14
CA GLY A 510 19.62 -6.86 28.28
C GLY A 510 20.21 -6.16 27.04
N ASP A 511 21.25 -6.75 26.45
CA ASP A 511 21.91 -6.19 25.26
C ASP A 511 21.00 -6.16 24.01
N ARG A 512 19.86 -6.86 24.05
CA ARG A 512 18.84 -6.87 22.98
C ARG A 512 17.71 -5.85 23.21
N ASN A 513 17.91 -4.89 24.11
CA ASN A 513 16.98 -3.79 24.29
C ASN A 513 17.05 -2.79 23.13
N ASP A 514 15.90 -2.26 22.74
CA ASP A 514 15.86 -1.05 21.92
C ASP A 514 16.22 0.17 22.80
N GLN A 515 16.95 1.12 22.22
CA GLN A 515 17.23 2.40 22.88
C GLN A 515 16.41 3.48 22.18
N LEU A 516 15.20 3.72 22.69
CA LEU A 516 14.35 4.82 22.27
C LEU A 516 14.47 5.97 23.26
N THR A 517 14.94 7.12 22.79
CA THR A 517 15.08 8.33 23.59
C THR A 517 14.25 9.49 23.04
N VAL A 518 13.74 10.33 23.94
CA VAL A 518 13.06 11.59 23.60
C VAL A 518 13.75 12.73 24.32
N ASN A 519 14.31 13.68 23.56
CA ASN A 519 15.21 14.72 24.07
C ASN A 519 16.32 14.14 24.98
N GLY A 520 16.88 13.00 24.58
CA GLY A 520 17.91 12.27 25.33
C GLY A 520 17.41 11.46 26.54
N THR A 521 16.11 11.53 26.88
CA THR A 521 15.52 10.73 27.96
C THR A 521 15.13 9.35 27.43
N LEU A 522 15.65 8.27 28.02
CA LEU A 522 15.27 6.90 27.66
C LEU A 522 13.82 6.62 28.07
N VAL A 523 12.97 6.25 27.12
CA VAL A 523 11.53 5.99 27.35
C VAL A 523 11.14 4.51 27.22
N VAL A 524 11.97 3.72 26.55
CA VAL A 524 11.88 2.24 26.53
C VAL A 524 12.76 1.71 27.65
N THR A 525 12.12 1.23 28.72
CA THR A 525 12.76 0.71 29.92
C THR A 525 12.15 -0.65 30.28
N ALA A 526 12.73 -1.36 31.25
CA ALA A 526 12.17 -2.63 31.71
C ALA A 526 10.75 -2.50 32.26
N GLN A 527 10.35 -1.30 32.71
CA GLN A 527 9.01 -1.03 33.24
C GLN A 527 8.03 -0.64 32.13
N THR A 528 8.45 0.18 31.16
CA THR A 528 7.55 0.62 30.09
C THR A 528 7.38 -0.43 29.00
N ALA A 529 8.41 -1.24 28.76
CA ALA A 529 8.51 -2.14 27.62
C ALA A 529 9.02 -3.54 28.00
N PRO A 530 8.46 -4.21 29.03
CA PRO A 530 8.82 -5.59 29.30
C PRO A 530 8.38 -6.47 28.12
N LEU A 531 9.13 -7.54 27.86
CA LEU A 531 8.90 -8.43 26.71
C LEU A 531 7.45 -8.93 26.61
N LEU A 532 6.81 -9.20 27.76
CA LEU A 532 5.43 -9.67 27.83
C LEU A 532 4.38 -8.59 27.51
N ASN A 533 4.70 -7.30 27.60
CA ASN A 533 3.79 -6.22 27.21
C ASN A 533 3.63 -6.14 25.68
N ARG A 534 4.62 -6.66 24.92
CA ARG A 534 4.63 -6.63 23.44
C ARG A 534 4.45 -5.21 22.90
N LEU A 535 5.16 -4.25 23.50
CA LEU A 535 4.99 -2.83 23.24
C LEU A 535 5.25 -2.50 21.77
N SER A 536 4.25 -1.97 21.06
CA SER A 536 4.39 -1.41 19.72
C SER A 536 4.13 0.09 19.66
N ASN A 537 3.48 0.67 20.68
CA ASN A 537 3.21 2.10 20.75
C ASN A 537 3.33 2.65 22.18
N ILE A 538 4.20 3.64 22.39
CA ILE A 538 4.34 4.33 23.68
C ILE A 538 3.81 5.77 23.60
N PHE A 539 2.99 6.14 24.58
CA PHE A 539 2.42 7.48 24.71
C PHE A 539 3.18 8.30 25.76
N LEU A 540 3.50 9.55 25.43
CA LEU A 540 4.20 10.46 26.33
C LEU A 540 3.35 11.71 26.55
N HIS A 541 3.09 12.04 27.80
CA HIS A 541 2.35 13.23 28.20
C HIS A 541 2.79 13.73 29.56
N ASP A 542 2.46 14.98 29.91
CA ASP A 542 2.56 15.49 31.27
C ASP A 542 1.31 15.07 32.05
N ARG A 543 1.40 13.95 32.77
CA ARG A 543 0.25 13.39 33.48
C ARG A 543 -0.15 14.35 34.58
N ASN A 544 -1.44 14.73 34.61
CA ASN A 544 -2.00 15.76 35.49
C ASN A 544 -1.61 17.19 35.12
N ALA A 545 -0.86 17.40 34.04
CA ALA A 545 -0.42 18.71 33.55
C ALA A 545 0.29 19.55 34.64
N ASP A 546 1.17 18.93 35.42
CA ASP A 546 1.84 19.56 36.57
C ASP A 546 3.24 20.13 36.21
N GLY A 547 3.80 19.72 35.07
CA GLY A 547 5.12 20.14 34.59
C GLY A 547 6.26 19.28 35.14
N ILE A 548 5.97 18.09 35.69
CA ILE A 548 6.93 17.23 36.38
C ILE A 548 6.91 15.82 35.78
N SER A 549 8.02 15.44 35.14
CA SER A 549 8.21 14.08 34.64
C SER A 549 8.35 13.05 35.78
N LYS A 550 7.58 11.96 35.73
CA LYS A 550 7.67 10.80 36.64
C LYS A 550 7.94 9.54 35.81
N LEU A 551 9.21 9.14 35.78
CA LEU A 551 9.72 8.13 34.84
C LEU A 551 9.95 6.75 35.48
N ASP A 552 9.76 6.63 36.79
CA ASP A 552 10.00 5.41 37.56
C ASP A 552 8.91 4.36 37.36
N THR A 553 7.70 4.79 37.01
CA THR A 553 6.55 3.93 36.77
C THR A 553 5.83 4.34 35.47
N PRO A 554 5.39 3.38 34.65
CA PRO A 554 4.60 3.69 33.47
C PRO A 554 3.23 4.22 33.88
N ASP A 555 2.54 4.92 32.99
CA ASP A 555 1.13 5.28 33.19
C ASP A 555 0.29 3.99 33.29
N PRO A 556 -0.30 3.64 34.46
CA PRO A 556 -1.09 2.43 34.63
C PRO A 556 -2.29 2.29 33.69
N VAL A 557 -2.88 3.39 33.22
CA VAL A 557 -4.05 3.33 32.33
C VAL A 557 -3.61 2.92 30.92
N LEU A 558 -2.57 3.58 30.40
CA LEU A 558 -2.05 3.31 29.06
C LEU A 558 -1.31 1.97 29.00
N HIS A 559 -0.58 1.63 30.06
CA HIS A 559 0.15 0.36 30.17
C HIS A 559 -0.75 -0.88 30.27
N ALA A 560 -2.02 -0.71 30.65
CA ALA A 560 -3.00 -1.80 30.67
C ALA A 560 -3.63 -2.08 29.29
N ILE A 561 -3.41 -1.22 28.29
CA ILE A 561 -3.94 -1.40 26.94
C ILE A 561 -3.00 -2.33 26.17
N PRO A 562 -3.50 -3.37 25.47
CA PRO A 562 -2.67 -4.28 24.70
C PRO A 562 -1.73 -3.57 23.73
N PHE A 563 -0.47 -4.00 23.69
CA PHE A 563 0.59 -3.48 22.82
C PHE A 563 0.95 -2.00 23.07
N MET A 564 0.42 -1.39 24.14
CA MET A 564 0.64 0.00 24.47
C MET A 564 1.27 0.17 25.84
N SER A 565 1.95 1.30 25.99
CA SER A 565 2.47 1.77 27.26
C SER A 565 2.41 3.29 27.30
N GLY A 566 2.65 3.87 28.47
CA GLY A 566 2.69 5.31 28.63
C GLY A 566 3.68 5.75 29.69
N LEU A 567 4.14 6.99 29.61
CA LEU A 567 5.06 7.58 30.58
C LEU A 567 4.69 9.04 30.86
N ASP A 568 4.76 9.42 32.13
CA ASP A 568 4.61 10.81 32.58
C ASP A 568 5.92 11.56 32.27
N LEU A 569 5.98 12.18 31.10
CA LEU A 569 7.12 12.94 30.60
C LEU A 569 6.66 14.34 30.20
N TYR A 570 7.10 15.34 30.96
CA TYR A 570 6.88 16.74 30.61
C TYR A 570 7.74 17.15 29.42
N LEU A 571 7.07 17.48 28.31
CA LEU A 571 7.68 17.96 27.07
C LEU A 571 7.25 19.41 26.82
N PRO A 572 8.07 20.42 27.14
CA PRO A 572 7.68 21.83 27.06
C PRO A 572 7.19 22.25 25.67
N ALA A 573 6.01 22.86 25.62
CA ALA A 573 5.41 23.36 24.38
C ALA A 573 5.33 24.90 24.34
N ALA A 574 5.07 25.43 23.15
CA ALA A 574 4.85 26.85 22.92
C ALA A 574 3.68 27.06 21.94
N SER A 575 2.90 28.14 22.14
CA SER A 575 1.72 28.46 21.30
C SER A 575 2.04 28.61 19.83
N GLU A 576 3.24 29.12 19.53
CA GLU A 576 3.88 28.92 18.23
C GLU A 576 5.11 28.05 18.51
N PRO A 577 5.21 26.85 17.91
CA PRO A 577 6.35 25.98 18.16
C PRO A 577 7.64 26.75 17.95
N ASN A 578 8.52 26.71 18.95
CA ASN A 578 9.81 27.41 18.99
C ASN A 578 10.96 26.49 19.41
N GLY A 579 10.64 25.23 19.73
CA GLY A 579 11.58 24.17 20.07
C GLY A 579 11.37 22.95 19.18
N VAL A 580 12.28 21.99 19.36
CA VAL A 580 12.29 20.70 18.67
C VAL A 580 12.21 19.61 19.73
N ILE A 581 11.34 18.63 19.50
CA ILE A 581 11.36 17.38 20.24
C ILE A 581 12.05 16.36 19.35
N SER A 582 13.20 15.85 19.81
CA SER A 582 14.00 14.88 19.08
C SER A 582 13.71 13.47 19.59
N ILE A 583 13.25 12.59 18.70
CA ILE A 583 12.96 11.19 18.99
C ILE A 583 14.01 10.34 18.27
N SER A 584 14.79 9.58 19.02
CA SER A 584 15.90 8.78 18.46
C SER A 584 15.81 7.33 18.86
N LEU A 585 15.87 6.43 17.88
CA LEU A 585 15.82 4.99 18.05
C LEU A 585 17.12 4.35 17.57
N ASN A 586 17.83 3.69 18.49
CA ASN A 586 18.77 2.64 18.15
C ASN A 586 18.06 1.29 18.31
N SER A 587 17.79 0.61 17.20
CA SER A 587 17.00 -0.62 17.22
C SER A 587 17.85 -1.84 17.54
N ARG A 588 17.28 -2.77 18.31
CA ARG A 588 17.90 -4.08 18.57
C ARG A 588 18.16 -4.94 17.33
N ARG A 589 17.46 -4.66 16.21
CA ARG A 589 17.64 -5.33 14.92
C ARG A 589 18.49 -4.53 13.92
N GLY A 590 18.90 -3.32 14.28
CA GLY A 590 19.70 -2.46 13.41
C GLY A 590 21.19 -2.80 13.45
N ASP A 591 21.95 -2.11 12.62
CA ASP A 591 23.42 -2.17 12.54
C ASP A 591 24.12 -1.23 13.55
N GLY A 592 23.37 -0.68 14.51
CA GLY A 592 23.82 0.35 15.45
C GLY A 592 23.56 1.78 14.98
N THR A 593 23.03 1.99 13.77
CA THR A 593 22.62 3.30 13.29
C THR A 593 21.46 3.85 14.12
N VAL A 594 21.63 5.07 14.63
CA VAL A 594 20.58 5.79 15.34
C VAL A 594 19.70 6.50 14.32
N ARG A 595 18.41 6.18 14.32
CA ARG A 595 17.40 6.80 13.46
C ARG A 595 16.69 7.89 14.25
N THR A 596 16.62 9.10 13.70
CA THR A 596 16.10 10.27 14.42
C THR A 596 15.00 10.94 13.62
N ILE A 597 13.88 11.21 14.29
CA ILE A 597 12.78 12.03 13.77
C ILE A 597 12.62 13.23 14.72
N ASN A 598 12.62 14.43 14.15
CA ASN A 598 12.43 15.68 14.88
C ASN A 598 11.05 16.24 14.59
N VAL A 599 10.35 16.69 15.63
CA VAL A 599 9.00 17.26 15.51
C VAL A 599 8.92 18.60 16.24
N PRO A 600 8.04 19.53 15.81
CA PRO A 600 7.83 20.77 16.53
C PRO A 600 7.14 20.53 17.88
N ASN A 601 7.44 21.37 18.88
CA ASN A 601 6.86 21.27 20.23
C ASN A 601 5.45 21.89 20.33
N TRP A 602 4.51 21.39 19.51
CA TRP A 602 3.12 21.83 19.50
C TRP A 602 2.43 21.62 20.87
N PRO A 603 1.63 22.59 21.35
CA PRO A 603 0.95 22.46 22.62
C PRO A 603 -0.27 21.55 22.49
N SER A 604 -0.40 20.64 23.44
CA SER A 604 -1.42 19.57 23.46
C SER A 604 -2.86 20.07 23.61
N ASP A 605 -3.07 21.35 23.93
CA ASP A 605 -4.37 21.98 23.94
C ASP A 605 -4.75 22.67 22.62
N GLN A 606 -3.81 22.84 21.67
CA GLN A 606 -4.08 23.42 20.34
C GLN A 606 -4.13 22.38 19.22
N ILE A 607 -3.50 21.22 19.43
CA ILE A 607 -3.54 20.10 18.49
C ILE A 607 -4.02 18.84 19.21
N ARG A 608 -4.46 17.83 18.46
CA ARG A 608 -4.83 16.54 19.02
C ARG A 608 -3.62 15.82 19.62
N SER A 609 -2.62 15.53 18.80
CA SER A 609 -1.42 14.77 19.18
C SER A 609 -0.39 14.83 18.05
N ILE A 610 0.84 14.46 18.38
CA ILE A 610 1.89 14.17 17.40
C ILE A 610 2.13 12.66 17.44
N SER A 611 2.02 12.00 16.29
CA SER A 611 2.38 10.59 16.12
C SER A 611 3.69 10.48 15.36
N VAL A 612 4.60 9.64 15.85
CA VAL A 612 5.88 9.32 15.22
C VAL A 612 5.91 7.82 14.95
N HIS A 613 6.33 7.42 13.76
CA HIS A 613 6.44 6.01 13.39
C HIS A 613 7.82 5.67 12.83
N PHE A 614 8.45 4.65 13.40
CA PHE A 614 9.72 4.09 12.91
C PHE A 614 9.45 2.87 12.05
N ARG A 615 10.26 2.66 10.99
CA ARG A 615 10.18 1.42 10.19
C ARG A 615 10.56 0.21 11.06
N ASP A 616 9.92 -0.91 10.75
CA ASP A 616 10.15 -2.22 11.38
C ASP A 616 11.45 -2.92 10.93
N HIS A 617 12.12 -2.35 9.92
CA HIS A 617 13.31 -2.88 9.28
C HIS A 617 14.44 -1.82 9.23
N SER A 618 15.62 -2.22 8.75
CA SER A 618 16.82 -1.38 8.68
C SER A 618 17.53 -1.37 7.33
N ASP A 619 17.16 -2.30 6.45
CA ASP A 619 17.60 -2.39 5.06
C ASP A 619 17.01 -1.29 4.18
#